data_AF-A0A7J4MQ69-F1
#
_entry.id   AF-A0A7J4MQ69-F1
#
_cell.length_a   1.000
_cell.length_b   1.000
_cell.length_c   1.000
_cell.angle_alpha   90.00
_cell.angle_beta   90.00
_cell.angle_gamma   90.00
#
_symmetry.space_group_name_H-M   'P 1'
#
loop_
_entity.id
_entity.type
_entity.pdbx_description
1 polymer ?
#
loop_
_entity_poly.entity_id
_entity_poly.type
_entity_poly.pdbx_seq_one_letter_code
_entity_poly.pdbx_strand_id
1 'polypeptide(L)' 'MLRKGPLSFVEPMLFHTGLFKGAIFGSAFYHDYLWYNLIGRERIRKFKKTSWGKLWKQYRY' A
#
# COMPACT_ATOMS: atom_id res chain seq x y z
N MET A 1 14.32 -21.64 1.43
CA MET A 1 14.54 -21.76 -0.03
C MET A 1 15.27 -20.55 -0.63
N LEU A 2 15.06 -19.32 -0.16
CA LEU A 2 15.83 -18.15 -0.64
C LEU A 2 17.18 -17.97 0.08
N ARG A 3 17.23 -18.09 1.42
CA ARG A 3 18.45 -17.84 2.23
C ARG A 3 19.59 -18.87 2.11
N LYS A 4 19.28 -20.12 1.75
CA LYS A 4 20.23 -21.26 1.71
C LYS A 4 19.86 -22.27 0.62
N GLY A 5 19.48 -21.79 -0.56
CA GLY A 5 19.16 -22.62 -1.73
C GLY A 5 19.93 -22.14 -2.97
N PRO A 6 19.83 -22.82 -4.12
CA PRO A 6 20.55 -22.46 -5.35
C PRO A 6 20.18 -21.07 -5.90
N LEU A 7 19.11 -20.46 -5.41
CA LEU A 7 18.67 -19.10 -5.73
C LEU A 7 19.21 -18.02 -4.79
N SER A 8 20.15 -18.33 -3.89
CA SER A 8 20.71 -17.36 -2.92
C SER A 8 21.43 -16.17 -3.56
N PHE A 9 21.85 -16.27 -4.84
CA PHE A 9 22.47 -15.15 -5.56
C PHE A 9 21.46 -14.05 -5.94
N VAL A 10 20.16 -14.38 -6.01
CA VAL A 10 19.10 -13.42 -6.38
C VAL A 10 18.71 -12.57 -5.17
N GLU A 11 18.96 -13.05 -3.95
CA GLU A 11 18.67 -12.34 -2.70
C GLU A 11 19.36 -10.95 -2.62
N PRO A 12 20.68 -10.82 -2.85
CA PRO A 12 21.31 -9.50 -2.87
C PRO A 12 20.78 -8.61 -4.00
N MET A 13 20.44 -9.17 -5.16
CA MET A 13 19.92 -8.38 -6.26
C MET A 13 18.51 -7.86 -6.00
N LEU A 14 17.64 -8.64 -5.37
CA LEU A 14 16.27 -8.26 -5.03
C LEU A 14 16.18 -7.33 -3.83
N PHE A 15 17.05 -7.49 -2.82
CA PHE A 15 16.93 -6.79 -1.54
C PHE A 15 18.01 -5.72 -1.29
N HIS A 16 19.17 -5.79 -1.96
CA HIS A 16 20.27 -4.83 -1.76
C HIS A 16 20.46 -3.85 -2.93
N THR A 17 19.70 -3.99 -4.03
CA THR A 17 19.68 -2.99 -5.11
C THR A 17 18.48 -2.04 -5.00
N GLY A 18 18.56 -0.91 -5.70
CA GLY A 18 17.49 0.11 -5.76
C GLY A 18 16.14 -0.41 -6.28
N LEU A 19 16.07 -1.62 -6.86
CA LEU A 19 14.84 -2.27 -7.27
C LEU A 19 13.86 -2.50 -6.11
N PHE A 20 14.36 -2.89 -4.93
CA PHE A 20 13.51 -3.05 -3.75
C PHE A 20 12.87 -1.71 -3.35
N LYS A 21 13.68 -0.65 -3.36
CA LYS A 21 13.21 0.72 -3.09
C LYS A 21 12.22 1.19 -4.15
N GLY A 22 12.43 0.81 -5.42
CA GLY A 22 11.51 1.05 -6.52
C GLY A 22 10.16 0.35 -6.33
N ALA A 23 10.15 -0.89 -5.84
CA ALA A 23 8.91 -1.60 -5.51
C ALA A 23 8.15 -0.95 -4.35
N ILE A 24 8.87 -0.52 -3.30
CA ILE A 24 8.29 0.24 -2.18
C ILE A 24 7.70 1.56 -2.69
N PHE A 25 8.47 2.31 -3.49
CA PHE A 25 8.04 3.58 -4.06
C PHE A 25 6.83 3.38 -4.99
N GLY A 26 6.86 2.37 -5.85
CA GLY A 26 5.75 2.06 -6.75
C GLY A 26 4.49 1.69 -5.99
N SER A 27 4.61 0.93 -4.90
CA SER A 27 3.49 0.62 -4.01
C SER A 27 2.94 1.87 -3.35
N ALA A 28 3.80 2.68 -2.73
CA ALA A 28 3.39 3.93 -2.07
C ALA A 28 2.73 4.90 -3.08
N PHE A 29 3.35 5.09 -4.25
CA PHE A 29 2.82 5.94 -5.31
C PHE A 29 1.47 5.43 -5.83
N TYR A 30 1.35 4.12 -6.07
CA TYR A 30 0.10 3.52 -6.53
C TYR A 30 -1.01 3.71 -5.49
N HIS A 31 -0.76 3.40 -4.22
CA HIS A 31 -1.79 3.50 -3.19
C HIS A 31 -2.18 4.95 -2.88
N ASP A 32 -1.19 5.83 -2.74
CA ASP A 32 -1.41 7.19 -2.26
C ASP A 32 -1.85 8.15 -3.39
N TYR A 33 -1.29 8.01 -4.59
CA TYR A 33 -1.56 8.94 -5.69
C TYR A 33 -2.56 8.42 -6.70
N LEU A 34 -2.50 7.13 -7.07
CA LEU A 34 -3.41 6.58 -8.07
C LEU A 34 -4.70 6.09 -7.42
N TRP A 35 -4.62 5.06 -6.60
CA TRP A 35 -5.78 4.37 -6.07
C TRP A 35 -6.62 5.28 -5.16
N TYR A 36 -5.99 6.01 -4.23
CA TYR A 36 -6.73 6.88 -3.32
C TYR A 36 -7.51 7.96 -4.09
N ASN A 37 -6.87 8.62 -5.06
CA ASN A 37 -7.50 9.70 -5.81
C ASN A 37 -8.58 9.20 -6.79
N LEU A 38 -8.36 8.06 -7.44
CA LEU A 38 -9.28 7.51 -8.43
C LEU A 38 -10.46 6.79 -7.78
N ILE A 39 -10.22 5.97 -6.76
CA ILE A 39 -11.20 5.02 -6.20
C ILE A 39 -11.45 5.32 -4.71
N GLY A 40 -10.37 5.54 -3.95
CA GLY A 40 -10.40 5.68 -2.50
C GLY A 40 -11.31 6.81 -2.02
N ARG A 41 -11.22 8.00 -2.61
CA ARG A 41 -12.05 9.16 -2.24
C ARG A 41 -13.54 8.88 -2.35
N GLU A 42 -13.97 8.28 -3.46
CA GLU A 42 -15.37 7.96 -3.69
C GLU A 42 -15.85 6.85 -2.74
N ARG A 43 -15.01 5.83 -2.50
CA ARG A 43 -15.31 4.75 -1.54
C ARG A 43 -15.43 5.29 -0.10
N ILE A 44 -14.54 6.19 0.32
CA ILE A 44 -14.62 6.87 1.62
C ILE A 44 -15.86 7.75 1.70
N ARG A 45 -16.20 8.48 0.64
CA ARG A 45 -17.42 9.31 0.60
C ARG A 45 -18.68 8.47 0.77
N LYS A 46 -18.74 7.31 0.10
CA LYS A 46 -19.84 6.34 0.26
C LYS A 46 -19.86 5.76 1.67
N PHE A 47 -18.72 5.34 2.20
CA PHE A 47 -18.60 4.82 3.57
C PHE A 47 -19.09 5.84 4.62
N LYS A 48 -18.70 7.12 4.49
CA LYS A 48 -19.14 8.21 5.39
C LYS A 48 -20.66 8.41 5.45
N LYS A 49 -21.43 7.89 4.49
CA LYS A 49 -22.90 7.96 4.49
C LYS A 49 -23.59 6.81 5.24
N THR A 50 -22.88 5.71 5.50
CA THR A 50 -23.42 4.55 6.23
C THR A 50 -23.56 4.86 7.72
N SER A 51 -24.29 4.04 8.48
CA SER A 51 -24.37 4.13 9.94
C SER A 51 -22.99 4.09 10.59
N TRP A 52 -22.13 3.18 10.13
CA TRP A 52 -20.74 3.07 10.56
C TRP A 52 -19.92 4.31 10.25
N GLY A 53 -20.06 4.90 9.06
CA GLY A 53 -19.39 6.14 8.72
C GLY A 53 -19.87 7.35 9.52
N LYS A 54 -21.14 7.37 9.93
CA LYS A 54 -21.70 8.39 10.84
C LYS A 54 -21.15 8.22 12.26
N LEU A 55 -21.11 6.99 12.77
CA LEU A 55 -20.51 6.67 14.06
C LEU A 55 -19.02 7.04 14.09
N TRP A 56 -18.28 6.71 13.03
CA TRP A 56 -16.87 7.07 12.89
C TRP A 56 -16.61 8.58 13.06
N LYS A 57 -17.50 9.44 12.54
CA LYS A 57 -17.37 10.90 12.68
C LYS A 57 -17.61 11.41 14.11
N GLN A 58 -18.25 10.62 14.98
CA GLN A 58 -18.49 11.02 16.36
C GLN A 58 -17.26 10.82 17.24
N TYR A 59 -16.31 9.97 16.82
CA TYR A 59 -15.03 9.85 17.49
C TYR A 59 -14.18 11.09 17.22
N ARG A 60 -13.78 11.75 18.30
CA ARG A 60 -12.82 12.84 18.30
C ARG A 60 -11.42 12.21 18.48
N TYR A 61 -10.57 12.36 17.46
CA TYR A 61 -9.15 12.00 17.50
C TYR A 61 -8.34 13.22 17.90
#